data_AF-A0A1G5B479-F1
#
_entry.id   AF-A0A1G5B479-F1
#
_cell.length_a   1.000
_cell.length_b   1.000
_cell.length_c   1.000
_cell.angle_alpha   90.00
_cell.angle_beta   90.00
_cell.angle_gamma   90.00
#
_symmetry.space_group_name_H-M   'P 1'
#
loop_
_entity.id
_entity.type
_entity.pdbx_description
1 polymer ?
#
loop_
_entity_poly.entity_id
_entity_poly.type
_entity_poly.pdbx_seq_one_letter_code
_entity_poly.pdbx_strand_id
1 'polypeptide(L)'
;MQKGQGGFTLIEVVVVIVILGILAAVALPRFVDLTDEANQAAYQGVESSLQGGLSLAHSKWLAQGQSGDVTMGSETITMNSSGWPTDGSNLLNTLQSNPADNSNWTDAGWGSDGDPLLDFSPGSSSIYYNATAGTISSD
;
A
#
# COMPACT_ATOMS: atom_id res chain seq x y z
N MET A 1 22.56 -58.96 7.42
CA MET A 1 22.35 -58.21 8.68
C MET A 1 21.21 -57.23 8.44
N GLN A 2 19.97 -57.55 8.81
CA GLN A 2 18.84 -56.63 8.67
C GLN A 2 18.91 -55.62 9.83
N LYS A 3 19.14 -54.35 9.51
CA LYS A 3 19.04 -53.23 10.46
C LYS A 3 17.58 -53.10 10.88
N GLY A 4 17.32 -53.20 12.19
CA GLY A 4 15.99 -52.98 12.74
C GLY A 4 15.52 -51.57 12.42
N GLN A 5 14.39 -51.47 11.72
CA GLN A 5 13.71 -50.21 11.49
C GLN A 5 13.02 -49.84 12.81
N GLY A 6 13.65 -48.96 13.61
CA GLY A 6 13.04 -48.41 14.81
C GLY A 6 11.82 -47.59 14.41
N GLY A 7 10.62 -48.06 14.73
CA GLY A 7 9.40 -47.28 14.59
C GLY A 7 9.39 -46.12 15.60
N PHE A 8 8.81 -44.99 15.19
CA PHE A 8 8.55 -43.87 16.11
C PHE A 8 7.62 -44.32 17.23
N THR A 9 7.91 -43.89 18.47
CA THR A 9 7.05 -44.18 19.61
C THR A 9 5.82 -43.27 19.56
N LEU A 10 4.65 -43.77 20.01
CA LEU A 10 3.44 -42.94 20.10
C LEU A 10 3.67 -41.74 21.04
N ILE A 11 4.50 -41.91 22.07
CA ILE A 11 4.81 -40.83 23.01
C ILE A 11 5.65 -39.71 22.38
N GLU A 12 6.57 -40.04 21.46
CA GLU A 12 7.33 -39.03 20.69
C GLU A 12 6.40 -38.17 19.83
N VAL A 13 5.44 -38.78 19.16
CA VAL A 13 4.51 -38.02 18.33
C VAL A 13 3.62 -37.14 19.20
N VAL A 14 3.16 -37.64 20.35
CA VAL A 14 2.33 -36.88 21.30
C VAL A 14 3.09 -35.69 21.89
N VAL A 15 4.35 -35.87 22.32
CA VAL A 15 5.10 -34.75 22.91
C VAL A 15 5.40 -33.66 21.87
N VAL A 16 5.66 -34.03 20.61
CA VAL A 16 5.92 -33.08 19.53
C VAL A 16 4.69 -32.22 19.25
N ILE A 17 3.50 -32.82 19.10
CA ILE A 17 2.28 -32.04 18.84
C ILE A 17 1.89 -31.16 20.04
N VAL A 18 2.20 -31.59 21.27
CA VAL A 18 1.98 -30.78 22.48
C VAL A 18 2.90 -29.56 22.48
N ILE A 19 4.19 -29.75 22.19
CA ILE A 19 5.14 -28.63 22.09
C ILE A 19 4.74 -27.68 20.96
N LEU A 20 4.41 -28.20 19.77
CA LEU A 20 3.92 -27.38 18.65
C LEU A 20 2.62 -26.65 18.99
N GLY A 21 1.72 -27.27 19.76
CA GLY A 21 0.48 -26.64 20.23
C GLY A 21 0.74 -25.45 21.16
N ILE A 22 1.68 -25.59 22.12
CA ILE A 22 2.05 -24.50 23.02
C ILE A 22 2.73 -23.37 22.24
N LEU A 23 3.68 -23.70 21.35
CA LEU A 23 4.36 -22.71 20.52
C LEU A 23 3.39 -21.96 19.61
N ALA A 24 2.42 -22.66 19.00
CA ALA A 24 1.39 -22.05 18.17
C ALA A 24 0.49 -21.12 18.98
N ALA A 25 0.08 -21.52 20.19
CA ALA A 25 -0.78 -20.71 21.06
C ALA A 25 -0.16 -19.36 21.46
N VAL A 26 1.17 -19.30 21.63
CA VAL A 26 1.88 -18.05 21.96
C VAL A 26 2.34 -17.27 20.72
N ALA A 27 2.67 -17.95 19.62
CA ALA A 27 3.20 -17.30 18.42
C ALA A 27 2.10 -16.69 17.55
N LEU A 28 0.92 -17.34 17.46
CA LEU A 28 -0.15 -16.94 16.55
C LEU A 28 -0.72 -15.54 16.86
N PRO A 29 -1.05 -15.17 18.13
CA PRO A 29 -1.55 -13.84 18.42
C PRO A 29 -0.57 -12.74 17.99
N ARG A 30 0.71 -12.90 18.36
CA ARG A 30 1.77 -11.96 17.96
C ARG A 30 1.96 -11.90 16.45
N PHE A 31 1.82 -13.02 15.74
CA PHE A 31 1.97 -13.05 14.29
C PHE A 31 0.85 -12.25 13.59
N VAL A 32 -0.39 -12.33 14.10
CA VAL A 32 -1.51 -11.53 13.60
C VAL A 32 -1.26 -10.04 13.86
N ASP A 33 -0.89 -9.67 15.10
CA ASP A 33 -0.59 -8.27 15.46
C ASP A 33 0.50 -7.66 14.57
N LEU A 34 1.60 -8.41 14.34
CA LEU A 34 2.68 -7.97 13.46
C LEU A 34 2.25 -7.80 12.00
N THR A 35 1.30 -8.61 11.54
CA THR A 35 0.77 -8.49 10.17
C THR A 35 -0.06 -7.22 10.04
N ASP A 36 -0.89 -6.92 11.04
CA ASP A 36 -1.70 -5.70 11.07
C ASP A 36 -0.83 -4.44 11.16
N GLU A 37 0.19 -4.45 12.03
CA GLU A 37 1.18 -3.36 12.13
C GLU A 37 1.94 -3.16 10.81
N ALA A 38 2.35 -4.25 10.15
CA ALA A 38 3.03 -4.17 8.86
C ALA A 38 2.13 -3.58 7.76
N ASN A 39 0.86 -3.97 7.72
CA ASN A 39 -0.12 -3.41 6.78
C ASN A 39 -0.34 -1.91 7.04
N GLN A 40 -0.47 -1.51 8.31
CA GLN A 40 -0.64 -0.10 8.68
C GLN A 40 0.58 0.75 8.32
N ALA A 41 1.79 0.22 8.50
CA ALA A 41 3.03 0.91 8.13
C ALA A 41 3.17 1.04 6.60
N ALA A 42 2.81 -0.01 5.84
CA ALA A 42 2.78 0.04 4.38
C ALA A 42 1.78 1.09 3.86
N TYR A 43 0.60 1.16 4.48
CA TYR A 43 -0.43 2.16 4.18
C TYR A 43 0.10 3.59 4.35
N GLN A 44 0.70 3.90 5.51
CA GLN A 44 1.28 5.22 5.79
C GLN A 44 2.47 5.56 4.87
N GLY A 45 3.27 4.55 4.50
CA GLY A 45 4.36 4.71 3.54
C GLY A 45 3.88 5.16 2.15
N VAL A 46 2.76 4.60 1.69
CA VAL A 46 2.16 4.99 0.41
C VAL A 46 1.53 6.37 0.49
N GLU A 47 0.81 6.68 1.56
CA GLU A 47 0.23 8.00 1.78
C GLU A 47 1.30 9.12 1.72
N SER A 48 2.40 8.94 2.47
CA SER A 48 3.48 9.92 2.54
C SER A 48 4.22 10.11 1.22
N SER A 49 4.44 9.03 0.47
CA SER A 49 5.09 9.12 -0.84
C SER A 49 4.18 9.75 -1.89
N LEU A 50 2.86 9.52 -1.82
CA LEU A 50 1.90 10.21 -2.68
C LEU A 50 1.86 11.72 -2.38
N GLN A 51 1.82 12.12 -1.10
CA GLN A 51 1.94 13.53 -0.70
C GLN A 51 3.22 14.18 -1.27
N GLY A 52 4.35 13.46 -1.20
CA GLY A 52 5.61 13.91 -1.79
C GLY A 52 5.55 14.09 -3.31
N GLY A 53 4.95 13.13 -4.02
CA GLY A 53 4.75 13.19 -5.47
C GLY A 53 3.84 14.35 -5.88
N LEU A 54 2.72 14.55 -5.18
CA LEU A 54 1.80 15.67 -5.42
C LEU A 54 2.49 17.02 -5.21
N SER A 55 3.24 17.17 -4.11
CA SER A 55 3.99 18.39 -3.83
C SER A 55 5.06 18.66 -4.90
N LEU A 56 5.71 17.63 -5.43
CA LEU A 56 6.67 17.78 -6.51
C LEU A 56 6.00 18.21 -7.82
N ALA A 57 4.87 17.58 -8.15
CA ALA A 57 4.09 17.90 -9.34
C ALA A 57 3.59 19.36 -9.28
N HIS A 58 3.05 19.78 -8.13
CA HIS A 58 2.63 21.15 -7.86
C HIS A 58 3.80 22.14 -7.98
N SER A 59 4.95 21.81 -7.39
CA SER A 59 6.16 22.65 -7.48
C SER A 59 6.63 22.83 -8.93
N LYS A 60 6.50 21.79 -9.76
CA LYS A 60 6.83 21.86 -11.18
C LYS A 60 5.83 22.69 -11.97
N TRP A 61 4.54 22.59 -11.66
CA TRP A 61 3.51 23.45 -12.24
C TRP A 61 3.73 24.93 -11.91
N LEU A 62 4.08 25.23 -10.65
CA LEU A 62 4.47 26.59 -10.23
C LEU A 62 5.71 27.08 -11.00
N ALA A 63 6.71 26.21 -11.20
CA ALA A 63 7.91 26.55 -11.97
C ALA A 63 7.64 26.80 -13.47
N GLN A 64 6.57 26.20 -14.02
CA GLN A 64 6.12 26.43 -15.40
C GLN A 64 5.28 27.71 -15.56
N GLY A 65 5.07 28.47 -14.48
CA GLY A 65 4.29 29.70 -14.52
C GLY A 65 2.79 29.48 -14.40
N GLN A 66 2.38 28.45 -13.64
CA GLN A 66 0.98 28.20 -13.30
C GLN A 66 0.10 27.86 -14.52
N SER A 67 0.65 27.09 -15.46
CA SER A 67 -0.04 26.80 -16.71
C SER A 67 0.29 25.43 -17.28
N GLY A 68 -0.74 24.76 -17.77
CA GLY A 68 -0.64 23.50 -18.49
C GLY A 68 -0.36 22.28 -17.62
N ASP A 69 -0.15 21.17 -18.31
CA ASP A 69 0.14 19.87 -17.72
C ASP A 69 1.62 19.72 -17.37
N VAL A 70 1.88 18.88 -16.37
CA VAL A 70 3.24 18.66 -15.87
C VAL A 70 3.72 17.29 -16.29
N THR A 71 4.85 17.23 -17.00
CA THR A 71 5.53 15.95 -17.29
C THR A 71 6.46 15.55 -16.14
N MET A 72 6.39 14.33 -15.64
CA MET A 72 7.37 13.76 -14.69
C MET A 72 7.86 12.41 -15.21
N GLY A 73 9.17 12.28 -15.41
CA GLY A 73 9.72 11.13 -16.13
C GLY A 73 9.20 11.09 -17.57
N SER A 74 8.60 9.96 -17.96
CA SER A 74 7.95 9.75 -19.27
C SER A 74 6.45 10.03 -19.27
N GLU A 75 5.87 10.38 -18.13
CA GLU A 75 4.43 10.49 -17.93
C GLU A 75 4.01 11.96 -17.88
N THR A 76 2.87 12.29 -18.49
CA THR A 76 2.28 13.63 -18.41
C THR A 76 1.07 13.59 -17.49
N ILE A 77 1.07 14.49 -16.51
CA ILE A 77 0.01 14.62 -15.51
C ILE A 77 -0.82 15.85 -15.83
N THR A 78 -2.10 15.63 -16.10
CA THR A 78 -3.08 16.71 -16.28
C THR A 78 -3.25 17.47 -14.98
N MET A 79 -3.20 18.81 -15.04
CA MET A 79 -3.33 19.68 -13.87
C MET A 79 -4.60 20.53 -13.93
N ASN A 80 -5.25 20.78 -12.80
CA ASN A 80 -6.27 21.81 -12.72
C ASN A 80 -5.67 23.22 -12.65
N SER A 81 -6.55 24.23 -12.70
CA SER A 81 -6.22 25.65 -12.53
C SER A 81 -5.56 25.99 -11.19
N SER A 82 -5.71 25.13 -10.18
CA SER A 82 -5.10 25.28 -8.85
C SER A 82 -3.72 24.62 -8.76
N GLY A 83 -3.24 23.99 -9.85
CA GLY A 83 -1.93 23.34 -9.92
C GLY A 83 -1.88 21.96 -9.28
N TRP A 84 -3.03 21.28 -9.20
CA TRP A 84 -3.14 19.95 -8.62
C TRP A 84 -3.50 18.91 -9.69
N PRO A 85 -2.92 17.70 -9.61
CA PRO A 85 -3.21 16.62 -10.55
C PRO A 85 -4.70 16.28 -10.65
N THR A 86 -5.18 16.15 -11.88
CA THR A 86 -6.54 15.76 -12.28
C THR A 86 -6.53 14.70 -13.39
N ASP A 87 -5.53 13.84 -13.47
CA ASP A 87 -5.68 12.61 -14.25
C ASP A 87 -5.52 11.43 -13.31
N GLY A 88 -6.63 10.96 -12.75
CA GLY A 88 -6.72 9.90 -11.74
C GLY A 88 -6.24 8.55 -12.25
N SER A 89 -6.28 8.33 -13.56
CA SER A 89 -5.88 7.07 -14.16
C SER A 89 -4.36 6.93 -14.00
N ASN A 90 -3.92 6.16 -13.00
CA ASN A 90 -2.50 5.89 -12.71
C ASN A 90 -1.72 6.99 -11.92
N LEU A 91 -2.37 7.89 -11.17
CA LEU A 91 -1.66 8.87 -10.32
C LEU A 91 -0.63 8.21 -9.41
N LEU A 92 -0.99 7.09 -8.80
CA LEU A 92 -0.09 6.40 -7.87
C LEU A 92 1.20 5.94 -8.56
N ASN A 93 1.11 5.41 -9.78
CA ASN A 93 2.26 4.92 -10.55
C ASN A 93 3.08 6.05 -11.19
N THR A 94 2.42 7.15 -11.56
CA THR A 94 3.10 8.33 -12.11
C THR A 94 3.79 9.16 -11.02
N LEU A 95 3.30 9.07 -9.76
CA LEU A 95 3.82 9.82 -8.61
C LEU A 95 4.73 9.01 -7.68
N GLN A 96 4.66 7.66 -7.70
CA GLN A 96 5.58 6.80 -6.95
C GLN A 96 6.59 6.10 -7.87
N SER A 97 7.86 6.16 -7.50
CA SER A 97 8.95 5.49 -8.22
C SER A 97 9.10 3.99 -7.91
N ASN A 98 8.21 3.39 -7.10
CA ASN A 98 8.33 1.98 -6.69
C ASN A 98 6.99 1.21 -6.84
N PRO A 99 6.72 0.61 -8.01
CA PRO A 99 5.48 -0.14 -8.27
C PRO A 99 5.39 -1.50 -7.56
N ALA A 100 6.42 -1.94 -6.82
CA ALA A 100 6.44 -3.26 -6.17
C ALA A 100 5.46 -3.38 -4.98
N ASP A 101 5.11 -2.28 -4.32
CA ASP A 101 4.14 -2.25 -3.21
C ASP A 101 2.70 -1.96 -3.68
N ASN A 102 2.50 -1.72 -4.99
CA ASN A 102 1.22 -1.35 -5.61
C ASN A 102 0.31 -2.57 -5.89
N SER A 103 0.76 -3.82 -5.63
CA SER A 103 -0.10 -5.00 -5.88
C SER A 103 -1.35 -5.03 -5.01
N ASN A 104 -1.30 -4.32 -3.89
CA ASN A 104 -2.36 -4.18 -2.90
C ASN A 104 -3.17 -2.90 -3.09
N TRP A 105 -2.89 -2.11 -4.13
CA TRP A 105 -3.56 -0.84 -4.39
C TRP A 105 -4.30 -0.94 -5.72
N THR A 106 -5.61 -0.78 -5.66
CA THR A 106 -6.42 -0.68 -6.86
C THR A 106 -6.80 0.77 -7.06
N ASP A 107 -6.53 1.30 -8.26
CA ASP A 107 -7.15 2.54 -8.73
C ASP A 107 -8.66 2.28 -8.81
N ALA A 108 -9.41 2.80 -7.83
CA ALA A 108 -10.86 2.60 -7.77
C ALA A 108 -11.60 3.57 -8.72
N GLY A 109 -10.85 4.30 -9.55
CA GLY A 109 -11.39 5.28 -10.47
C GLY A 109 -11.85 6.55 -9.78
N TRP A 110 -12.56 7.38 -10.53
CA TRP A 110 -13.01 8.69 -10.10
C TRP A 110 -14.32 8.58 -9.33
N GLY A 111 -14.36 9.07 -8.09
CA GLY A 111 -15.62 9.31 -7.40
C GLY A 111 -16.46 10.36 -8.14
N SER A 112 -17.78 10.34 -7.93
CA SER A 112 -18.74 11.25 -8.56
C SER A 112 -18.44 12.75 -8.37
N ASP A 113 -17.55 13.09 -7.44
CA ASP A 113 -17.08 14.45 -7.12
C ASP A 113 -15.82 14.88 -7.89
N GLY A 114 -15.25 14.00 -8.74
CA GLY A 114 -14.03 14.31 -9.50
C GLY A 114 -12.74 14.17 -8.69
N ASP A 115 -12.76 13.39 -7.62
CA ASP A 115 -11.60 13.06 -6.79
C ASP A 115 -11.20 11.59 -7.03
N PRO A 116 -9.92 11.28 -7.35
CA PRO A 116 -9.47 9.90 -7.57
C PRO A 116 -9.35 9.14 -6.25
N LEU A 117 -9.89 7.93 -6.26
CA LEU A 117 -9.93 7.00 -5.13
C LEU A 117 -8.79 5.99 -5.29
N LEU A 118 -7.87 5.94 -4.31
CA LEU A 118 -6.88 4.88 -4.22
C LEU A 118 -7.28 3.95 -3.08
N ASP A 119 -7.78 2.77 -3.43
CA ASP A 119 -8.24 1.79 -2.45
C ASP A 119 -7.12 0.79 -2.13
N PHE A 120 -6.85 0.58 -0.84
CA PHE A 120 -5.89 -0.42 -0.37
C PHE A 120 -6.63 -1.72 -0.04
N SER A 121 -6.09 -2.86 -0.47
CA SER A 121 -6.55 -4.21 -0.19
C SER A 121 -5.33 -5.01 0.27
N PRO A 122 -5.27 -5.43 1.55
CA PRO A 122 -6.28 -6.32 2.14
C PRO A 122 -7.00 -5.79 3.39
N GLY A 123 -6.65 -4.60 3.88
CA GLY A 123 -7.37 -3.92 4.97
C GLY A 123 -8.36 -2.91 4.37
N SER A 124 -9.55 -2.76 4.95
CA SER A 124 -10.60 -1.83 4.48
C SER A 124 -10.25 -0.34 4.67
N SER A 125 -9.01 0.07 4.39
CA SER A 125 -8.51 1.42 4.56
C SER A 125 -8.36 2.06 3.19
N SER A 126 -9.12 3.10 2.89
CA SER A 126 -9.01 3.81 1.61
C SER A 126 -8.22 5.10 1.77
N ILE A 127 -7.48 5.52 0.75
CA ILE A 127 -6.90 6.87 0.65
C ILE A 127 -7.76 7.68 -0.31
N TYR A 128 -8.22 8.83 0.17
CA TYR A 128 -8.94 9.83 -0.61
C TYR A 128 -7.99 10.96 -0.96
N TYR A 129 -7.83 11.26 -2.25
CA TYR A 129 -7.14 12.46 -2.69
C TYR A 129 -8.14 13.48 -3.23
N ASN A 130 -8.11 14.68 -2.69
CA ASN A 130 -8.92 15.79 -3.16
C ASN A 130 -8.13 16.65 -4.14
N ALA A 131 -8.51 16.61 -5.42
CA ALA A 131 -7.80 17.35 -6.47
C ALA A 131 -8.03 18.87 -6.38
N THR A 132 -9.10 19.32 -5.70
CA THR A 132 -9.40 20.75 -5.54
C THR A 132 -8.43 21.42 -4.56
N ALA A 133 -8.09 20.74 -3.47
CA ALA A 133 -7.24 21.24 -2.39
C ALA A 133 -5.81 20.67 -2.41
N GLY A 134 -5.56 19.60 -3.17
CA GLY A 134 -4.27 18.89 -3.16
C GLY A 134 -4.03 18.08 -1.89
N THR A 135 -5.09 17.79 -1.13
CA THR A 135 -5.00 17.14 0.17
C THR A 135 -5.25 15.65 0.06
N ILE A 136 -4.61 14.90 0.94
CA ILE A 136 -4.87 13.48 1.13
C ILE A 136 -5.56 13.29 2.49
N SER A 137 -6.56 12.43 2.52
CA SER A 137 -7.20 11.95 3.75
C SER A 137 -7.32 10.44 3.75
N SER A 138 -7.10 9.83 4.90
CA SER A 138 -7.42 8.45 5.20
C SER A 138 -8.77 8.34 5.90
N ASP A 139 -9.37 7.16 5.88
CA ASP A 139 -10.33 6.75 6.93
C ASP A 139 -9.66 6.65 8.31
#